data_AF-A0AAD8J4K2-F1
#
_entry.id   AF-A0AAD8J4K2-F1
#
_cell.length_a   1.000
_cell.length_b   1.000
_cell.length_c   1.000
_cell.angle_alpha   90.00
_cell.angle_beta   90.00
_cell.angle_gamma   90.00
#
_symmetry.space_group_name_H-M   'P 1'
#
loop_
_entity.id
_entity.type
_entity.pdbx_description
1 polymer ?
#
loop_
_entity_poly.entity_id
_entity_poly.type
_entity_poly.pdbx_seq_one_letter_code
_entity_poly.pdbx_strand_id
1 'polypeptide(L)'
;MVLACYALSYLTCETCVLLQDQTCKRLVEFTLHKSLSLSGAALGVVGNIVRWGCFKQFKCLIGDCQLLQCLRNKVLCSKFQKLRMEGCQIISNMAAQIRTLKNDIDEPSLICLLCKLLEEDDSDVRMEAAWAIFYTHSKTYPLR
;
A
#
# COMPACT_ATOMS: atom_id res chain seq x y z
N MET A 1 -11.23 -17.12 5.74
CA MET A 1 -10.85 -15.69 5.60
C MET A 1 -9.52 -15.51 4.86
N VAL A 2 -8.42 -16.15 5.26
CA VAL A 2 -7.13 -16.09 4.52
C VAL A 2 -7.27 -16.58 3.07
N LEU A 3 -7.94 -17.72 2.86
CA LEU A 3 -8.22 -18.25 1.51
C LEU A 3 -9.07 -17.29 0.65
N ALA A 4 -9.95 -16.50 1.26
CA ALA A 4 -10.75 -15.51 0.55
C ALA A 4 -9.89 -14.32 0.09
N CYS A 5 -8.89 -13.90 0.89
CA CYS A 5 -7.93 -12.87 0.47
C CYS A 5 -7.04 -13.37 -0.66
N TYR A 6 -6.59 -14.63 -0.61
CA TYR A 6 -5.86 -15.23 -1.72
C TYR A 6 -6.70 -15.33 -3.00
N ALA A 7 -7.97 -15.75 -2.88
CA ALA A 7 -8.89 -15.78 -4.01
C ALA A 7 -9.14 -14.38 -4.58
N LEU A 8 -9.32 -13.36 -3.73
CA LEU A 8 -9.47 -11.97 -4.16
C LEU A 8 -8.19 -11.43 -4.82
N SER A 9 -7.01 -11.79 -4.32
CA SER A 9 -5.71 -11.40 -4.90
C SER A 9 -5.55 -11.94 -6.33
N TYR A 10 -6.01 -13.17 -6.59
CA TYR A 10 -6.05 -13.74 -7.93
C TYR A 10 -7.07 -13.04 -8.83
N LEU A 11 -8.27 -12.74 -8.33
CA LEU A 11 -9.33 -12.10 -9.10
C LEU A 11 -9.03 -10.63 -9.46
N THR A 12 -8.31 -9.92 -8.59
CA THR A 12 -7.90 -8.52 -8.85
C THR A 12 -6.81 -8.37 -9.91
N CYS A 13 -6.13 -9.45 -10.30
CA CYS A 13 -5.15 -9.43 -11.40
C CYS A 13 -5.80 -9.35 -12.80
N GLU A 14 -7.04 -9.81 -12.97
CA GLU A 14 -7.65 -9.94 -14.31
C GLU A 14 -8.91 -9.11 -14.54
N THR A 15 -9.67 -8.78 -13.49
CA THR A 15 -10.91 -8.01 -13.67
C THR A 15 -11.13 -7.00 -12.54
N CYS A 16 -11.12 -5.72 -12.90
CA CYS A 16 -11.56 -4.59 -12.05
C CYS A 16 -13.04 -4.67 -11.60
N VAL A 17 -13.74 -5.79 -11.81
CA VAL A 17 -15.21 -5.87 -11.81
C VAL A 17 -15.80 -6.27 -10.44
N LEU A 18 -15.02 -6.82 -9.51
CA LEU A 18 -15.60 -7.52 -8.35
C LEU A 18 -15.50 -6.83 -6.99
N LEU A 19 -14.85 -5.67 -6.87
CA LEU A 19 -14.80 -4.95 -5.58
C LEU A 19 -15.88 -3.88 -5.50
N GLN A 20 -16.93 -4.20 -4.74
CA GLN A 20 -17.91 -3.23 -4.26
C GLN A 20 -17.33 -2.40 -3.11
N ASP A 21 -17.84 -1.17 -2.91
CA ASP A 21 -17.30 -0.20 -1.94
C ASP A 21 -17.24 -0.76 -0.50
N GLN A 22 -18.16 -1.66 -0.11
CA GLN A 22 -18.14 -2.32 1.20
C GLN A 22 -17.00 -3.33 1.38
N THR A 23 -16.54 -3.97 0.30
CA THR A 23 -15.44 -4.93 0.33
C THR A 23 -14.10 -4.22 0.56
N CYS A 24 -13.90 -3.04 -0.03
CA CYS A 24 -12.72 -2.22 0.19
C CYS A 24 -12.57 -1.79 1.66
N LYS A 25 -13.67 -1.39 2.32
CA LYS A 25 -13.65 -1.03 3.75
C LYS A 25 -13.24 -2.21 4.63
N ARG A 26 -13.84 -3.39 4.42
CA ARG A 26 -13.47 -4.61 5.14
C ARG A 26 -12.03 -5.05 4.90
N LEU A 27 -11.50 -4.84 3.69
CA LEU A 27 -10.09 -5.11 3.40
C LEU A 27 -9.16 -4.24 4.24
N VAL A 28 -9.45 -2.94 4.38
CA VAL A 28 -8.68 -2.04 5.26
C VAL A 28 -8.75 -2.52 6.71
N GLU A 29 -9.92 -2.92 7.21
CA GLU A 29 -10.05 -3.50 8.56
C GLU A 29 -9.19 -4.77 8.74
N PHE A 30 -9.11 -5.63 7.73
CA PHE A 30 -8.26 -6.82 7.78
C PHE A 30 -6.76 -6.50 7.77
N THR A 31 -6.33 -5.42 7.11
CA THR A 31 -4.93 -4.97 7.20
C THR A 31 -4.54 -4.59 8.63
N LEU A 32 -5.49 -4.04 9.40
CA LEU A 32 -5.31 -3.65 10.80
C LEU A 32 -5.35 -4.83 11.77
N HIS A 33 -5.83 -6.01 11.35
CA HIS A 33 -6.03 -7.18 12.22
C HIS A 33 -4.72 -7.68 12.89
N LYS A 34 -4.80 -8.15 14.15
CA LYS A 34 -3.64 -8.59 14.94
C LYS A 34 -2.86 -9.77 14.33
N SER A 35 -3.55 -10.64 13.59
CA SER A 35 -2.94 -11.77 12.89
C SER A 35 -2.13 -11.28 11.68
N LEU A 36 -0.81 -11.50 11.72
CA LEU A 36 0.11 -11.15 10.64
C LEU A 36 -0.21 -11.89 9.33
N SER A 37 -0.69 -13.13 9.40
CA SER A 37 -1.09 -13.89 8.22
C SER A 37 -2.30 -13.29 7.53
N LEU A 38 -3.29 -12.81 8.30
CA LEU A 38 -4.46 -12.13 7.73
C LEU A 38 -4.11 -10.74 7.23
N SER A 39 -3.29 -10.01 7.98
CA SER A 39 -2.81 -8.67 7.61
C SER A 39 -1.99 -8.71 6.32
N GLY A 40 -1.05 -9.65 6.19
CA GLY A 40 -0.26 -9.85 4.97
C GLY A 40 -1.12 -10.27 3.76
N ALA A 41 -2.07 -11.18 3.96
CA ALA A 41 -2.98 -11.55 2.88
C ALA A 41 -3.86 -10.37 2.41
N ALA A 42 -4.34 -9.54 3.35
CA ALA A 42 -5.09 -8.34 3.02
C ALA A 42 -4.21 -7.29 2.33
N LEU A 43 -2.96 -7.11 2.77
CA LEU A 43 -1.99 -6.20 2.14
C LEU A 43 -1.66 -6.62 0.72
N GLY A 44 -1.53 -7.92 0.44
CA GLY A 44 -1.36 -8.41 -0.93
C GLY A 44 -2.53 -8.04 -1.84
N VAL A 45 -3.77 -8.14 -1.34
CA VAL A 45 -4.96 -7.69 -2.08
C VAL A 45 -4.93 -6.18 -2.30
N VAL A 46 -4.60 -5.40 -1.26
CA VAL A 46 -4.48 -3.94 -1.36
C VAL A 46 -3.39 -3.55 -2.36
N GLY A 47 -2.23 -4.21 -2.35
CA GLY A 47 -1.14 -4.00 -3.29
C GLY A 47 -1.55 -4.29 -4.73
N ASN A 48 -2.33 -5.35 -4.96
CA ASN A 48 -2.86 -5.65 -6.29
C ASN A 48 -3.86 -4.58 -6.76
N ILE A 49 -4.75 -4.12 -5.89
CA ILE A 49 -5.71 -3.04 -6.23
C ILE A 49 -4.95 -1.73 -6.51
N VAL A 50 -3.94 -1.43 -5.70
CA VAL A 50 -3.11 -0.25 -5.88
C VAL A 50 -2.31 -0.35 -7.19
N ARG A 51 -1.83 -1.53 -7.59
CA ARG A 51 -1.04 -1.69 -8.83
C ARG A 51 -1.89 -1.76 -10.10
N TRP A 52 -3.05 -2.42 -10.05
CA TRP A 52 -3.84 -2.78 -11.23
C TRP A 52 -5.31 -2.33 -11.19
N GLY A 53 -5.78 -1.82 -10.04
CA GLY A 53 -7.18 -1.47 -9.83
C GLY A 53 -7.58 -0.14 -10.47
N CYS A 54 -8.90 0.10 -10.53
CA CYS A 54 -9.43 1.34 -11.09
C CYS A 54 -9.44 2.50 -10.07
N PHE A 55 -9.48 3.73 -10.56
CA PHE A 55 -9.47 4.94 -9.72
C PHE A 55 -10.56 4.96 -8.63
N LYS A 56 -11.75 4.38 -8.91
CA LYS A 56 -12.84 4.28 -7.93
C LYS A 56 -12.49 3.36 -6.76
N GLN A 57 -11.91 2.20 -7.05
CA GLN A 57 -11.49 1.23 -6.02
C GLN A 57 -10.35 1.78 -5.17
N PHE A 58 -9.38 2.42 -5.82
CA PHE A 58 -8.28 3.09 -5.15
C PHE A 58 -8.79 4.21 -4.22
N LYS A 59 -9.68 5.07 -4.69
CA LYS A 59 -10.31 6.11 -3.84
C LYS A 59 -11.07 5.51 -2.66
N CYS A 60 -11.76 4.38 -2.86
CA CYS A 60 -12.49 3.72 -1.77
C CYS A 60 -11.55 3.15 -0.70
N LEU A 61 -10.39 2.59 -1.10
CA LEU A 61 -9.39 2.08 -0.17
C LEU A 61 -8.74 3.17 0.70
N ILE A 62 -8.58 4.37 0.14
CA ILE A 62 -7.83 5.44 0.81
C ILE A 62 -8.73 6.50 1.45
N GLY A 63 -10.01 6.54 1.10
CA GLY A 63 -10.96 7.57 1.52
C GLY A 63 -11.04 7.86 3.03
N ASP A 64 -10.60 6.94 3.88
CA ASP A 64 -10.63 7.09 5.34
C ASP A 64 -9.23 7.30 5.98
N CYS A 65 -8.14 7.45 5.21
CA CYS A 65 -6.74 7.60 5.68
C CYS A 65 -6.20 6.49 6.61
N GLN A 66 -7.03 5.53 7.02
CA GLN A 66 -6.68 4.40 7.89
C GLN A 66 -5.60 3.50 7.28
N LEU A 67 -5.60 3.38 5.95
CA LEU A 67 -4.62 2.58 5.23
C LEU A 67 -3.21 3.18 5.34
N LEU A 68 -3.05 4.50 5.17
CA LEU A 68 -1.76 5.18 5.35
C LEU A 68 -1.26 5.07 6.79
N GLN A 69 -2.14 5.22 7.77
CA GLN A 69 -1.79 5.02 9.19
C GLN A 69 -1.35 3.58 9.47
N CYS A 70 -2.03 2.59 8.88
CA CYS A 70 -1.65 1.18 8.99
C CYS A 70 -0.27 0.92 8.38
N LEU A 71 -0.03 1.44 7.16
CA LEU A 71 1.24 1.31 6.48
C LEU A 71 2.38 1.87 7.32
N ARG A 72 2.22 3.11 7.83
CA ARG A 72 3.22 3.78 8.66
C ARG A 72 3.47 3.07 9.99
N ASN A 73 2.43 2.80 10.76
CA ASN A 73 2.60 2.39 12.16
C ASN A 73 2.89 0.88 12.32
N LYS A 74 2.50 0.06 11.35
CA LYS A 74 2.53 -1.41 11.49
C LYS A 74 3.32 -2.10 10.40
N VAL A 75 3.13 -1.70 9.13
CA VAL A 75 3.73 -2.42 8.00
C VAL A 75 5.20 -2.05 7.84
N LEU A 76 5.51 -0.75 7.78
CA LEU A 76 6.87 -0.25 7.64
C LEU A 76 7.74 -0.51 8.89
N CYS A 77 7.13 -0.57 10.08
CA CYS A 77 7.81 -0.90 11.34
C CYS A 77 7.85 -2.43 11.63
N SER A 78 7.40 -3.27 10.69
CA SER A 78 7.33 -4.72 10.89
C SER A 78 8.73 -5.35 10.97
N LYS A 79 8.90 -6.42 11.76
CA LYS A 79 10.14 -7.21 11.76
C LYS A 79 10.33 -8.04 10.49
N PHE A 80 9.27 -8.24 9.71
CA PHE A 80 9.30 -9.04 8.48
C PHE A 80 9.65 -8.18 7.27
N GLN A 81 10.80 -8.45 6.66
CA GLN A 81 11.29 -7.77 5.46
C GLN A 81 10.23 -7.70 4.34
N LYS A 82 9.56 -8.83 4.05
CA LYS A 82 8.53 -8.90 3.01
C LYS A 82 7.38 -7.91 3.23
N LEU A 83 6.95 -7.71 4.48
CA LEU A 83 5.90 -6.75 4.79
C LEU A 83 6.38 -5.31 4.58
N ARG A 84 7.60 -4.98 4.99
CA ARG A 84 8.18 -3.65 4.76
C ARG A 84 8.30 -3.35 3.26
N MET A 85 8.80 -4.32 2.49
CA MET A 85 8.90 -4.24 1.02
C MET A 85 7.52 -4.00 0.37
N GLU A 86 6.50 -4.80 0.72
CA GLU A 86 5.13 -4.62 0.22
C GLU A 86 4.56 -3.24 0.62
N GLY A 87 4.84 -2.79 1.85
CA GLY A 87 4.44 -1.46 2.33
C GLY A 87 5.02 -0.33 1.49
N CYS A 88 6.33 -0.36 1.22
CA CYS A 88 7.00 0.60 0.35
C CYS A 88 6.43 0.59 -1.08
N GLN A 89 6.19 -0.60 -1.64
CA GLN A 89 5.57 -0.76 -2.96
C GLN A 89 4.15 -0.19 -3.02
N ILE A 90 3.37 -0.33 -1.95
CA ILE A 90 2.03 0.25 -1.89
C ILE A 90 2.13 1.77 -1.89
N ILE A 91 3.01 2.35 -1.07
CA ILE A 91 3.19 3.81 -0.97
C ILE A 91 3.67 4.42 -2.29
N SER A 92 4.67 3.82 -2.94
CA SER A 92 5.22 4.31 -4.21
C SER A 92 4.15 4.36 -5.30
N ASN A 93 3.38 3.28 -5.44
CA ASN A 93 2.27 3.22 -6.39
C ASN A 93 1.14 4.19 -6.03
N MET A 94 0.86 4.41 -4.75
CA MET A 94 -0.13 5.39 -4.32
C MET A 94 0.28 6.82 -4.69
N ALA A 95 1.53 7.19 -4.39
CA ALA A 95 2.09 8.49 -4.70
C ALA A 95 2.14 8.76 -6.22
N ALA A 96 2.40 7.71 -7.03
CA ALA A 96 2.39 7.82 -8.48
C ALA A 96 1.00 8.07 -9.07
N GLN A 97 -0.07 7.52 -8.47
CA GLN A 97 -1.41 7.53 -9.07
C GLN A 97 -2.32 8.67 -8.62
N ILE A 98 -2.22 9.13 -7.37
CA ILE A 98 -3.16 10.16 -6.86
C ILE A 98 -2.45 11.40 -6.33
N ARG A 99 -2.56 12.47 -7.13
CA ARG A 99 -2.08 13.81 -6.77
C ARG A 99 -2.77 14.42 -5.55
N THR A 100 -4.04 14.12 -5.30
CA THR A 100 -4.78 14.69 -4.16
C THR A 100 -4.32 14.10 -2.83
N LEU A 101 -3.77 12.88 -2.85
CA LEU A 101 -3.21 12.18 -1.70
C LEU A 101 -1.78 12.55 -1.41
N LYS A 102 -1.16 13.30 -2.32
CA LYS A 102 0.25 13.66 -2.22
C LYS A 102 0.52 14.38 -0.89
N ASN A 103 -0.33 15.31 -0.49
CA ASN A 103 -0.16 16.03 0.78
C ASN A 103 -0.25 15.12 2.02
N ASP A 104 -1.05 14.06 1.97
CA ASP A 104 -1.18 13.10 3.08
C ASP A 104 0.01 12.12 3.13
N ILE A 105 0.63 11.83 1.97
CA ILE A 105 1.80 10.96 1.86
C ILE A 105 3.11 11.75 2.12
N ASP A 106 3.15 13.03 1.78
CA ASP A 106 4.30 13.93 2.01
C ASP A 106 4.40 14.39 3.48
N GLU A 107 3.74 13.66 4.37
CA GLU A 107 3.78 13.90 5.80
C GLU A 107 5.19 13.58 6.35
N PRO A 108 5.80 14.49 7.12
CA PRO A 108 7.20 14.37 7.53
C PRO A 108 7.55 13.05 8.22
N SER A 109 6.64 12.49 9.02
CA SER A 109 6.92 11.23 9.73
C SER A 109 6.95 10.01 8.81
N LEU A 110 6.18 10.02 7.70
CA LEU A 110 6.26 8.96 6.70
C LEU A 110 7.57 9.04 5.91
N ILE A 111 7.95 10.24 5.46
CA ILE A 111 9.21 10.45 4.73
C ILE A 111 10.42 10.07 5.59
N CYS A 112 10.43 10.48 6.87
CA CYS A 112 11.49 10.10 7.81
C CYS A 112 11.62 8.57 7.95
N LEU A 113 10.48 7.86 8.03
CA LEU A 113 10.48 6.40 8.12
C LEU A 113 11.01 5.75 6.84
N LEU A 114 10.66 6.26 5.66
CA LEU A 114 11.18 5.78 4.38
C LEU A 114 12.70 6.02 4.27
N CYS A 115 13.20 7.17 4.72
CA CYS A 115 14.65 7.43 4.75
C CYS A 115 15.37 6.45 5.68
N LYS A 116 14.80 6.14 6.84
CA LYS A 116 15.37 5.14 7.75
C LYS A 116 15.45 3.75 7.11
N LEU A 117 14.38 3.34 6.41
CA LEU A 117 14.37 2.07 5.67
C LEU A 117 15.37 2.07 4.50
N LEU A 118 15.62 3.22 3.88
CA LEU A 118 16.62 3.36 2.82
C LEU A 118 18.06 3.21 3.34
N GLU A 119 18.32 3.59 4.59
CA GLU A 119 19.65 3.55 5.21
C GLU A 119 19.96 2.21 5.88
N GLU A 120 19.02 1.66 6.65
CA GLU A 120 19.29 0.57 7.60
C GLU A 120 18.83 -0.83 7.15
N ASP A 121 18.00 -0.93 6.10
CA ASP A 121 17.30 -2.17 5.75
C ASP A 121 17.99 -3.01 4.67
N ASP A 122 17.39 -4.15 4.31
CA ASP A 122 17.83 -5.03 3.24
C ASP A 122 17.75 -4.35 1.87
N SER A 123 18.59 -4.76 0.91
CA SER A 123 18.72 -4.14 -0.42
C SER A 123 17.39 -4.01 -1.16
N ASP A 124 16.52 -5.02 -1.05
CA ASP A 124 15.22 -5.04 -1.71
C ASP A 124 14.27 -4.00 -1.11
N VAL A 125 14.26 -3.87 0.23
CA VAL A 125 13.44 -2.88 0.94
C VAL A 125 13.96 -1.47 0.67
N ARG A 126 15.28 -1.30 0.66
CA ARG A 126 15.94 -0.03 0.34
C ARG A 126 15.57 0.47 -1.05
N MET A 127 15.58 -0.41 -2.05
CA MET A 127 15.19 -0.04 -3.41
C MET A 127 13.73 0.43 -3.47
N GLU A 128 12.82 -0.28 -2.81
CA GLU A 128 11.40 0.12 -2.77
C GLU A 128 11.17 1.41 -1.98
N ALA A 129 11.93 1.63 -0.90
CA ALA A 129 11.90 2.89 -0.16
C ALA A 129 12.39 4.07 -1.01
N ALA A 130 13.44 3.87 -1.82
CA ALA A 130 13.91 4.88 -2.77
C ALA A 130 12.84 5.23 -3.81
N TRP A 131 12.16 4.22 -4.37
CA TRP A 131 11.03 4.45 -5.28
C TRP A 131 9.90 5.23 -4.62
N ALA A 132 9.54 4.90 -3.38
CA ALA A 132 8.53 5.63 -2.63
C ALA A 132 8.91 7.11 -2.47
N ILE A 133 10.13 7.42 -2.03
CA ILE A 133 10.63 8.79 -1.89
C ILE A 133 10.64 9.53 -3.24
N PHE A 134 11.05 8.85 -4.31
CA PHE A 134 11.05 9.43 -5.64
C PHE A 134 9.64 9.81 -6.09
N TYR A 135 8.64 8.97 -5.90
CA TYR A 135 7.26 9.29 -6.31
C TYR A 135 6.57 10.31 -5.40
N THR A 136 6.93 10.37 -4.11
CA THR A 136 6.43 11.43 -3.22
C THR A 136 6.96 12.80 -3.63
N HIS A 137 8.23 12.91 -4.04
CA HIS A 137 8.81 14.21 -4.38
C HIS A 137 8.71 14.55 -5.87
N SER A 138 8.66 13.56 -6.75
CA SER A 138 8.58 13.81 -8.18
C SER A 138 7.27 14.52 -8.55
N LYS A 139 7.39 15.58 -9.35
CA LYS A 139 6.28 16.15 -10.10
C LYS A 139 6.02 15.22 -11.30
N THR A 140 5.59 13.98 -11.07
CA THR A 140 5.53 13.00 -12.16
C THR A 140 4.32 13.24 -13.07
N TYR A 141 4.65 13.44 -14.35
CA TYR A 141 3.76 13.23 -15.48
C TYR A 141 3.25 11.78 -15.46
N PRO A 142 1.99 11.54 -15.84
CA PRO A 142 1.40 10.21 -15.74
C PRO A 142 2.21 9.21 -16.58
N LEU A 143 2.68 8.13 -15.94
CA LEU A 143 3.19 6.97 -16.66
C LEU A 143 1.99 6.32 -17.37
N ARG A 144 2.09 6.27 -18.70
CA ARG A 144 1.12 5.66 -19.63
C ARG A 144 1.12 4.14 -19.49
#